data_AF-A0A816HRU3-F1
#
_entry.id   AF-A0A816HRU3-F1
#
_cell.length_a   1.000
_cell.length_b   1.000
_cell.length_c   1.000
_cell.angle_alpha   90.00
_cell.angle_beta   90.00
_cell.angle_gamma   90.00
#
_symmetry.space_group_name_H-M   'P 1'
#
loop_
_entity.id
_entity.type
_entity.pdbx_description
1 polymer ?
#
loop_
_entity_poly.entity_id
_entity_poly.type
_entity_poly.pdbx_seq_one_letter_code
_entity_poly.pdbx_strand_id
1 'polypeptide(L)' 'MKFDCLGQSVCMNEGQCFQDTPDCPERAMCICPACFYGTRCQFSSSGFGLSLDPILAYHIQPHINLIHQPNI' A
#
# COMPACT_ATOMS: atom_id res chain seq x y z
N MET A 1 -17.68 -5.99 2.30
CA MET A 1 -16.78 -4.87 1.95
C MET A 1 -17.53 -3.56 2.19
N LYS A 2 -16.90 -2.60 2.88
CA LYS A 2 -17.44 -1.24 3.04
C LYS A 2 -16.63 -0.28 2.17
N PHE A 3 -17.32 0.68 1.56
CA PHE A 3 -16.75 1.64 0.61
C PHE A 3 -16.89 3.07 1.15
N ASP A 4 -16.00 3.96 0.69
CA ASP A 4 -16.09 5.40 0.97
C ASP A 4 -17.08 6.10 0.03
N CYS A 5 -17.18 7.41 0.18
CA CYS A 5 -18.00 8.28 -0.67
C CYS A 5 -17.65 8.26 -2.17
N LEU A 6 -16.45 7.80 -2.53
CA LEU A 6 -15.97 7.68 -3.90
C LEU A 6 -16.10 6.24 -4.44
N GLY A 7 -16.70 5.33 -3.66
CA GLY A 7 -16.85 3.93 -4.01
C GLY A 7 -15.55 3.13 -3.89
N GLN A 8 -14.55 3.63 -3.16
CA GLN A 8 -13.28 2.95 -2.94
C GLN A 8 -13.34 2.03 -1.72
N SER A 9 -12.77 0.82 -1.81
CA SER A 9 -12.82 -0.11 -0.67
C SER A 9 -12.02 0.45 0.49
N VAL A 10 -12.63 0.55 1.66
CA VAL A 10 -12.00 1.24 2.79
C VAL A 10 -10.95 0.35 3.45
N CYS A 11 -11.31 -0.89 3.74
CA CYS A 11 -10.40 -1.90 4.29
C CYS A 11 -10.20 -3.03 3.28
N MET A 12 -8.93 -3.41 3.07
CA MET A 12 -8.50 -4.53 2.23
C MET A 12 -8.31 -5.79 3.09
N ASN A 13 -8.04 -6.93 2.43
CA ASN A 13 -7.64 -8.18 3.08
C ASN A 13 -8.54 -8.58 4.27
N GLU A 14 -9.86 -8.49 4.06
CA GLU A 14 -10.88 -8.85 5.06
C GLU A 14 -10.82 -8.04 6.37
N GLY A 15 -10.21 -6.86 6.35
CA GLY A 15 -10.19 -5.93 7.47
C GLY A 15 -11.59 -5.50 7.92
N GLN A 16 -11.82 -5.50 9.23
CA GLN A 16 -13.09 -5.04 9.81
C GLN A 16 -13.14 -3.51 9.79
N CYS A 17 -14.21 -2.97 9.20
CA CYS A 17 -14.33 -1.54 8.90
C CYS A 17 -15.31 -0.83 9.86
N PHE A 18 -14.79 0.19 10.55
CA PHE A 18 -15.53 1.12 11.38
C PHE A 18 -15.52 2.49 10.71
N GLN A 19 -16.71 3.06 10.53
CA GLN A 19 -16.91 4.33 9.84
C GLN A 19 -17.60 5.31 10.79
N ASP A 20 -17.33 6.60 10.61
CA ASP A 20 -17.91 7.67 11.40
C ASP A 20 -19.38 7.91 11.09
N THR A 21 -19.77 7.86 9.81
CA THR A 21 -21.16 7.99 9.37
C THR A 21 -21.61 6.81 8.49
N PRO A 22 -22.90 6.44 8.55
CA PRO A 22 -23.45 5.41 7.67
C PRO A 22 -23.64 5.89 6.22
N ASP A 23 -23.95 7.18 6.05
CA ASP A 23 -24.05 7.83 4.74
C ASP A 23 -22.76 8.58 4.43
N CYS A 24 -22.14 8.26 3.29
CA CYS A 24 -20.98 8.97 2.76
C CYS A 24 -19.81 9.14 3.76
N PRO A 25 -19.27 8.04 4.32
CA PRO A 25 -18.25 8.10 5.37
C PRO A 25 -16.96 8.76 4.88
N GLU A 26 -16.52 9.78 5.61
CA GLU A 26 -15.28 10.52 5.34
C GLU A 26 -14.08 9.91 6.08
N ARG A 27 -14.34 9.27 7.22
CA ARG A 27 -13.31 8.65 8.05
C ARG A 27 -13.63 7.20 8.31
N ALA A 28 -12.57 6.41 8.26
CA ALA A 28 -12.68 5.02 8.59
C ALA A 28 -11.45 4.48 9.29
N MET A 29 -11.69 3.53 10.18
CA MET A 29 -10.69 2.76 10.87
C MET A 29 -10.83 1.29 10.47
N CYS A 30 -9.69 0.67 10.16
CA CYS A 30 -9.60 -0.74 9.83
C CYS A 30 -8.95 -1.51 10.98
N ILE A 31 -9.61 -2.56 11.46
CA ILE A 31 -8.99 -3.57 12.31
C ILE A 31 -8.51 -4.68 11.38
N CYS A 32 -7.19 -4.84 11.30
CA CYS A 32 -6.57 -5.79 10.39
C CYS A 32 -6.51 -7.19 11.00
N PRO A 33 -6.77 -8.23 10.20
CA PRO A 33 -6.50 -9.60 10.61
C PRO A 33 -5.00 -9.85 10.76
N ALA A 34 -4.65 -10.97 11.39
CA ALA A 34 -3.26 -11.37 11.58
C ALA A 34 -2.49 -11.36 10.26
N CYS A 35 -1.24 -10.91 10.33
CA CYS A 35 -0.35 -10.74 9.19
C CYS A 35 -0.72 -9.65 8.17
N PHE A 36 -1.72 -8.79 8.45
CA PHE A 36 -1.99 -7.62 7.62
C PHE A 36 -1.84 -6.32 8.41
N TYR A 37 -1.40 -5.27 7.73
CA TYR A 37 -1.12 -3.97 8.36
C TYR A 37 -1.20 -2.81 7.36
N GLY A 38 -1.02 -1.59 7.88
CA GLY A 38 -1.25 -0.34 7.15
C GLY A 38 -2.65 0.22 7.42
N THR A 39 -2.88 1.47 7.01
CA THR A 39 -4.13 2.21 7.28
C THR A 39 -5.37 1.53 6.68
N ARG A 40 -5.20 0.73 5.63
CA ARG A 40 -6.27 0.00 4.94
C ARG A 40 -6.06 -1.51 5.00
N CYS A 41 -5.17 -2.02 5.85
CA CYS A 41 -4.72 -3.42 5.85
C CYS A 41 -4.13 -3.85 4.50
N GLN A 42 -3.56 -2.92 3.72
CA GLN A 42 -3.10 -3.15 2.36
C GLN A 42 -1.80 -3.95 2.27
N PHE A 43 -1.04 -4.01 3.36
CA PHE A 43 0.24 -4.71 3.40
C PHE A 43 0.07 -6.04 4.11
N SER A 44 0.81 -7.05 3.64
CA SER A 44 0.87 -8.36 4.27
C SER A 44 2.28 -8.65 4.79
N SER A 45 2.38 -9.28 5.95
CA SER A 45 3.63 -9.85 6.46
C SER A 45 3.82 -11.32 6.04
N SER A 46 2.88 -11.89 5.27
CA SER A 46 3.02 -13.26 4.73
C SER A 46 4.00 -13.36 3.55
N GLY A 47 4.51 -12.23 3.07
CA GLY A 47 5.57 -12.17 2.07
C GLY A 47 6.34 -10.86 2.13
N PHE A 48 7.65 -10.93 1.89
CA PHE A 48 8.49 -9.75 1.69
C PHE A 48 8.67 -9.56 0.17
N GLY A 49 8.01 -8.56 -0.40
CA GLY A 49 8.27 -8.13 -1.77
C GLY A 49 9.38 -7.09 -1.76
N LEU A 50 10.60 -7.48 -2.08
CA LEU A 50 11.65 -6.50 -2.40
C LEU A 50 11.41 -6.07 -3.84
N SER A 51 11.07 -4.79 -4.06
CA SER A 51 11.24 -4.26 -5.41
C SER A 51 12.73 -4.11 -5.67
N LEU A 52 13.13 -4.24 -6.93
CA LEU A 52 14.51 -3.97 -7.32
C LEU A 52 14.83 -2.48 -7.20
N ASP A 53 13.82 -1.59 -7.14
CA ASP A 53 14.01 -0.15 -7.08
C ASP A 53 14.92 0.31 -5.94
N PRO A 54 14.73 -0.07 -4.66
CA PRO A 54 15.65 0.32 -3.59
C PRO A 54 17.05 -0.30 -3.72
N ILE A 55 17.18 -1.47 -4.35
CA ILE A 55 18.48 -2.13 -4.56
C ILE A 55 19.23 -1.41 -5.69
N LEU A 56 18.56 -1.15 -6.80
CA LEU A 56 19.11 -0.50 -7.98
C LEU A 56 19.23 1.02 -7.82
N ALA A 57 18.44 1.66 -6.95
CA ALA A 57 18.44 3.10 -6.75
C ALA A 57 19.83 3.63 -6.33
N TYR A 58 20.60 2.85 -5.57
CA TYR A 58 21.97 3.21 -5.20
C TYR A 58 22.96 3.10 -6.36
N HIS A 59 22.64 2.27 -7.36
CA HIS A 59 23.47 2.06 -8.55
C HIS A 59 23.06 2.93 -9.74
N ILE A 60 21.83 3.47 -9.74
CA ILE A 60 21.31 4.34 -10.79
C ILE A 60 21.69 5.79 -10.48
N GLN A 61 22.48 6.40 -11.37
CA GLN A 61 22.79 7.82 -11.31
C GLN A 61 21.67 8.62 -12.02
N PRO A 62 20.88 9.45 -11.32
CA PRO A 62 19.69 10.09 -11.89
C PRO A 62 20.01 11.09 -13.02
N HIS A 63 21.26 11.54 -13.10
CA HIS A 63 21.74 12.47 -14.12
C HIS A 63 22.33 11.77 -15.36
N ILE A 64 22.35 10.43 -15.37
CA ILE A 64 22.83 9.64 -16.49
C ILE A 64 21.65 8.95 -17.16
N ASN A 65 21.61 8.99 -18.48
CA ASN A 65 20.56 8.31 -19.23
C ASN A 65 20.64 6.79 -18.98
N LEU A 66 19.51 6.09 -18.96
CA LEU A 66 19.43 4.69 -18.56
C LEU A 66 20.37 3.77 -19.36
N ILE A 67 20.56 4.04 -20.65
CA ILE A 67 21.43 3.24 -21.54
C ILE A 67 22.93 3.45 -21.24
N HIS A 68 23.27 4.54 -20.53
CA HIS A 68 24.64 4.89 -20.16
C HIS A 68 24.95 4.65 -18.68
N GLN A 69 24.06 4.01 -17.92
CA GLN A 69 24.32 3.66 -16.53
C GLN A 69 25.55 2.73 -16.44
N PRO A 70 26.38 2.87 -15.40
CA PRO A 70 27.49 1.96 -15.19
C PRO A 70 26.96 0.52 -14.99
N ASN A 71 27.69 -0.45 -15.52
CA ASN A 71 27.41 -1.86 -15.24
C ASN A 71 27.64 -2.13 -13.75
N ILE A 72 26.71 -2.87 -13.14
CA ILE A 72 26.80 -3.38 -11.76
C ILE A 72 27.81 -4.52 -11.72
#